data_AF-A0A3M2CI66-F1
#
_entry.id   AF-A0A3M2CI66-F1
#
_cell.length_a   1.000
_cell.length_b   1.000
_cell.length_c   1.000
_cell.angle_alpha   90.00
_cell.angle_beta   90.00
_cell.angle_gamma   90.00
#
_symmetry.space_group_name_H-M   'P 1'
#
loop_
_entity.id
_entity.type
_entity.pdbx_description
1 polymer ?
#
loop_
_entity_poly.entity_id
_entity_poly.type
_entity_poly.pdbx_seq_one_letter_code
_entity_poly.pdbx_strand_id
1 'polypeptide(L)' 'MHYPRRTSRIKRKRSIGFRARMRTRNGRKMINRKRRIGRRLNVADKR' A
#
# COMPACT_ATOMS: atom_id res chain seq x y z
N MET A 1 23.61 10.23 -6.90
CA MET A 1 22.50 9.62 -6.11
C MET A 1 22.66 8.10 -6.15
N HIS A 2 23.11 7.48 -5.06
CA HIS A 2 23.66 6.10 -5.03
C HIS A 2 22.64 4.98 -5.33
N TYR A 3 21.33 5.24 -5.25
CA TYR A 3 20.30 4.31 -5.75
C TYR A 3 19.17 5.05 -6.48
N PRO A 4 18.97 4.80 -7.79
CA PRO A 4 17.89 5.42 -8.53
C PRO A 4 16.53 4.95 -8.01
N ARG A 5 15.74 5.86 -7.45
CA ARG A 5 14.36 5.58 -7.03
C ARG A 5 13.43 5.71 -8.24
N ARG A 6 13.06 4.58 -8.85
CA ARG A 6 12.08 4.57 -9.95
C ARG A 6 10.67 4.85 -9.41
N THR A 7 10.04 5.95 -9.84
CA THR A 7 8.73 6.44 -9.36
C THR A 7 7.53 5.92 -10.17
N SER A 8 7.54 4.64 -10.55
CA SER A 8 6.41 4.07 -11.30
C SER A 8 5.14 3.99 -10.44
N ARG A 9 4.14 4.83 -10.77
CA ARG A 9 2.81 4.84 -10.12
C ARG A 9 2.08 3.51 -10.31
N ILE A 10 2.20 2.90 -11.49
CA ILE A 10 1.61 1.58 -11.79
C ILE A 10 2.22 0.51 -10.88
N LYS A 11 3.55 0.45 -10.77
CA LYS A 11 4.23 -0.50 -9.88
C LYS A 11 3.77 -0.32 -8.43
N ARG A 12 3.67 0.93 -7.97
CA ARG A 12 3.22 1.26 -6.61
C ARG A 12 1.80 0.74 -6.32
N LYS A 13 0.84 0.95 -7.22
CA LYS A 13 -0.53 0.44 -7.04
C LYS A 13 -0.58 -1.09 -7.03
N ARG A 14 0.16 -1.74 -7.93
CA ARG A 14 0.22 -3.21 -8.01
C ARG A 14 0.86 -3.86 -6.79
N SER A 15 1.92 -3.25 -6.23
CA SER A 15 2.66 -3.83 -5.12
C SER A 15 2.05 -3.54 -3.74
N ILE A 16 1.61 -2.31 -3.50
CA ILE A 16 1.19 -1.85 -2.17
C ILE A 16 -0.21 -1.24 -2.11
N GLY A 17 -0.98 -1.28 -3.19
CA GLY A 17 -2.35 -0.80 -3.24
C GLY A 17 -3.32 -1.64 -2.40
N PHE A 18 -4.54 -1.10 -2.18
CA PHE A 18 -5.54 -1.75 -1.33
C PHE A 18 -5.91 -3.16 -1.81
N ARG A 19 -6.15 -3.34 -3.12
CA ARG A 19 -6.46 -4.66 -3.71
C ARG A 19 -5.35 -5.68 -3.44
N ALA A 20 -4.08 -5.26 -3.58
CA ALA A 20 -2.93 -6.12 -3.29
C ALA A 20 -2.87 -6.52 -1.81
N ARG A 21 -3.24 -5.62 -0.89
CA ARG A 21 -3.34 -5.93 0.55
C ARG A 21 -4.51 -6.84 0.88
N MET A 22 -5.64 -6.70 0.20
CA MET A 22 -6.81 -7.53 0.47
C MET A 22 -6.64 -8.98 -0.01
N ARG A 23 -5.77 -9.22 -1.01
CA ARG A 23 -5.49 -10.57 -1.55
C ARG A 23 -4.91 -11.53 -0.51
N THR A 24 -4.02 -11.06 0.38
CA THR A 24 -3.31 -11.93 1.33
C THR A 24 -3.83 -11.80 2.76
N ARG A 25 -3.73 -12.88 3.55
CA ARG A 25 -4.12 -12.88 4.98
C ARG A 25 -3.35 -11.81 5.77
N ASN A 26 -2.04 -11.70 5.54
CA ASN A 26 -1.19 -10.72 6.22
C ASN A 26 -1.48 -9.28 5.79
N GLY A 27 -1.83 -9.06 4.51
CA GLY A 27 -2.26 -7.75 4.04
C GLY A 27 -3.57 -7.30 4.72
N ARG A 28 -4.55 -8.19 4.86
CA ARG A 28 -5.78 -7.91 5.63
C ARG A 28 -5.49 -7.58 7.11
N LYS A 29 -4.59 -8.32 7.76
CA LYS A 29 -4.13 -8.01 9.14
C LYS A 29 -3.52 -6.61 9.24
N MET A 30 -2.69 -6.21 8.28
CA MET A 30 -2.08 -4.87 8.24
C MET A 30 -3.14 -3.77 8.09
N ILE A 31 -4.13 -3.97 7.24
CA ILE A 31 -5.25 -3.02 7.06
C ILE A 31 -6.04 -2.87 8.36
N ASN A 32 -6.35 -3.98 9.04
CA ASN A 32 -7.07 -3.93 10.32
C ASN A 32 -6.27 -3.21 11.42
N ARG A 33 -4.94 -3.38 11.46
CA ARG A 33 -4.06 -2.62 12.38
C ARG A 33 -4.11 -1.12 12.10
N LYS A 34 -4.08 -0.72 10.82
CA LYS A 34 -4.19 0.70 10.44
C LYS A 34 -5.56 1.27 10.81
N ARG A 35 -6.65 0.52 10.58
CA ARG A 35 -8.01 0.90 11.00
C ARG A 35 -8.10 1.14 12.50
N ARG A 36 -7.54 0.23 13.31
CA ARG A 36 -7.56 0.34 14.78
C ARG A 36 -6.96 1.65 15.29
N ILE A 37 -5.91 2.15 14.64
CA ILE A 37 -5.20 3.38 15.02
C ILE A 37 -5.77 4.61 14.27
N GLY A 38 -6.83 4.46 13.48
CA GLY A 38 -7.41 5.56 12.68
C GLY A 38 -6.55 6.01 11.50
N ARG A 39 -5.59 5.20 11.04
CA ARG A 39 -4.70 5.56 9.92
C ARG A 39 -5.40 5.37 8.56
N ARG A 40 -5.16 6.31 7.65
CA ARG A 40 -5.63 6.23 6.26
C ARG A 40 -5.07 4.98 5.55
N LEU A 41 -5.95 4.25 4.88
CA LEU A 41 -5.64 2.94 4.28
C LEU A 41 -5.08 3.05 2.86
N ASN A 42 -5.62 3.99 2.07
CA ASN A 42 -5.44 4.01 0.62
C ASN A 42 -4.43 5.09 0.16
N VAL A 43 -3.20 5.01 0.69
CA VAL A 43 -2.16 6.01 0.41
C VAL A 43 -1.59 5.88 -1.01
N ALA A 44 -1.70 4.69 -1.62
CA ALA A 44 -1.20 4.45 -2.99
C ALA A 44 -2.18 4.87 -4.10
N ASP A 45 -3.44 5.15 -3.76
CA ASP A 45 -4.48 5.55 -4.73
C ASP A 45 -4.72 7.05 -4.79
N LYS A 46 -4.13 7.84 -3.88
CA LYS A 46 -4.18 9.30 -3.97
C LYS A 46 -3.37 9.76 -5.18
N ARG A 47 -4.04 10.52 -6.06
CA ARG A 47 -3.41 11.23 -7.17
C ARG A 47 -2.43 12.27 -6.63
#